data_AF-A0A0R3M4D4-F1
#
_entry.id   AF-A0A0R3M4D4-F1
#
_cell.length_a   1.000
_cell.length_b   1.000
_cell.length_c   1.000
_cell.angle_alpha   90.00
_cell.angle_beta   90.00
_cell.angle_gamma   90.00
#
_symmetry.space_group_name_H-M   'P 1'
#
loop_
_entity.id
_entity.type
_entity.pdbx_description
1 polymer ?
#
loop_
_entity_poly.entity_id
_entity_poly.type
_entity_poly.pdbx_seq_one_letter_code
_entity_poly.pdbx_strand_id
1 'polypeptide(L)'
;MPVYLCNKTDQAMRDIEIGTVGLTIKLSMSTPDATGKTPLATTRTSLAIEQLAPNTAVLIDRYDPMLDADFITSYDVAFIDRKAQRQRRRCMIGPGGPSVPFYRVC
;
A
#
# COMPACT_ATOMS: atom_id res chain seq x y z
N MET A 1 -7.75 7.87 -7.19
CA MET A 1 -6.46 8.54 -7.52
C MET A 1 -5.42 7.46 -7.83
N PRO A 2 -4.56 7.57 -8.87
CA PRO A 2 -3.62 6.50 -9.21
C PRO A 2 -2.46 6.38 -8.21
N VAL A 3 -2.07 5.16 -7.86
CA VAL A 3 -0.96 4.85 -6.94
C VAL A 3 0.15 4.17 -7.74
N TYR A 4 1.41 4.59 -7.55
CA TYR A 4 2.54 4.05 -8.31
C TYR A 4 3.60 3.46 -7.38
N LEU A 5 4.14 2.31 -7.75
CA LEU A 5 5.40 1.82 -7.20
C LEU A 5 6.56 2.37 -8.04
N CYS A 6 7.48 3.10 -7.40
CA CYS A 6 8.61 3.73 -8.07
C CYS A 6 9.93 3.07 -7.67
N ASN A 7 10.76 2.71 -8.65
CA ASN A 7 12.16 2.39 -8.43
C ASN A 7 13.01 3.61 -8.80
N LYS A 8 13.41 4.43 -7.82
CA LYS A 8 14.28 5.60 -8.02
C LYS A 8 15.76 5.29 -7.83
N THR A 9 16.14 4.02 -7.88
CA THR A 9 17.53 3.59 -7.76
C THR A 9 18.13 3.37 -9.14
N ASP A 10 19.46 3.27 -9.18
CA ASP A 10 20.26 2.94 -10.35
C ASP A 10 20.25 1.42 -10.68
N GLN A 11 19.56 0.61 -9.89
CA GLN A 11 19.47 -0.85 -10.06
C GLN A 11 18.04 -1.34 -10.12
N ALA A 12 17.85 -2.53 -10.67
CA ALA A 12 16.53 -3.14 -10.75
C ALA A 12 16.09 -3.70 -9.38
N MET A 13 14.84 -3.47 -9.00
CA MET A 13 14.19 -4.22 -7.92
C MET A 13 13.74 -5.57 -8.47
N ARG A 14 13.87 -6.63 -7.68
CA ARG A 14 13.49 -8.00 -8.08
C ARG A 14 12.55 -8.64 -7.08
N ASP A 15 11.83 -9.67 -7.52
CA ASP A 15 10.93 -10.48 -6.71
C ASP A 15 9.97 -9.62 -5.86
N ILE A 16 9.31 -8.69 -6.54
CA ILE A 16 8.45 -7.70 -5.89
C ILE A 16 7.08 -8.33 -5.64
N GLU A 17 6.63 -8.26 -4.39
CA GLU A 17 5.32 -8.70 -3.96
C GLU A 17 4.58 -7.52 -3.35
N ILE A 18 3.44 -7.15 -3.93
CA ILE A 18 2.58 -6.07 -3.46
C ILE A 18 1.31 -6.69 -2.90
N GLY A 19 1.01 -6.44 -1.64
CA GLY A 19 -0.25 -6.80 -1.00
C GLY A 19 -1.09 -5.56 -0.72
N THR A 20 -2.38 -5.60 -0.99
CA THR A 20 -3.32 -4.51 -0.69
C THR A 20 -4.46 -4.98 0.21
N VAL A 21 -4.87 -4.11 1.14
CA VAL A 21 -6.05 -4.30 1.99
C VAL A 21 -6.66 -2.96 2.37
N GLY A 22 -7.97 -2.81 2.22
CA GLY A 22 -8.73 -1.67 2.73
C GLY A 22 -9.11 -1.89 4.19
N LEU A 23 -8.96 -0.87 5.03
CA LEU A 23 -9.30 -0.88 6.46
C LEU A 23 -10.17 0.33 6.79
N THR A 24 -11.27 0.15 7.53
CA THR A 24 -12.01 1.27 8.13
C THR A 24 -12.12 1.09 9.65
N ILE A 25 -11.87 2.17 10.38
CA ILE A 25 -11.89 2.22 11.84
C ILE A 25 -12.74 3.41 12.26
N LYS A 26 -13.82 3.16 12.99
CA LYS A 26 -14.57 4.21 13.67
C LYS A 26 -14.05 4.34 15.10
N LEU A 27 -13.27 5.40 15.37
CA LEU A 27 -12.89 5.76 16.74
C LEU A 27 -13.97 6.66 17.33
N SER A 28 -14.79 6.13 18.25
CA SER A 28 -15.70 6.95 19.06
C SER A 28 -15.06 7.29 20.40
N MET A 29 -15.03 8.59 20.76
CA MET A 29 -14.59 9.07 22.08
C MET A 29 -15.59 8.75 23.21
N SER A 30 -16.74 8.17 22.88
CA SER A 30 -17.73 7.67 23.83
C SER A 30 -17.18 6.41 24.51
N THR A 31 -17.44 6.26 25.82
CA THR A 31 -17.07 5.12 26.69
C THR A 31 -16.85 3.82 25.93
N PRO A 32 -15.72 3.10 26.16
CA PRO A 32 -15.39 1.91 25.40
C PRO A 32 -16.51 0.88 25.56
N ASP A 33 -17.30 0.70 24.49
CA ASP A 33 -18.19 -0.46 24.39
C ASP A 33 -17.30 -1.69 24.54
N ALA A 34 -17.58 -2.49 25.57
CA ALA A 34 -16.83 -3.69 25.96
C ALA A 34 -16.81 -4.82 24.90
N THR A 35 -17.21 -4.53 23.66
CA THR A 35 -17.27 -5.46 22.53
C THR A 35 -16.09 -5.36 21.57
N GLY A 36 -15.11 -4.46 21.78
CA GLY A 36 -13.83 -4.50 21.05
C GLY A 36 -13.99 -4.72 19.55
N LYS A 37 -14.86 -3.95 18.89
CA LYS A 37 -15.26 -4.18 17.50
C LYS A 37 -14.02 -4.16 16.60
N THR A 38 -13.75 -5.28 15.94
CA THR A 38 -12.65 -5.40 15.00
C THR A 38 -12.84 -4.44 13.83
N PRO A 39 -11.77 -3.80 13.33
CA PRO A 39 -11.83 -3.00 12.11
C PRO A 39 -12.45 -3.80 10.96
N LEU A 40 -13.31 -3.15 10.18
CA LEU A 40 -13.80 -3.74 8.93
C LEU A 40 -12.65 -3.71 7.93
N ALA A 41 -12.33 -4.87 7.36
CA ALA A 41 -11.25 -5.04 6.40
C ALA A 41 -11.77 -5.69 5.12
N THR A 42 -11.21 -5.29 3.98
CA THR A 42 -11.48 -5.96 2.72
C THR A 42 -10.69 -7.26 2.61
N THR A 43 -11.04 -8.08 1.62
CA THR A 43 -10.20 -9.20 1.20
C THR A 43 -8.84 -8.68 0.75
N ARG A 44 -7.76 -9.32 1.22
CA ARG A 44 -6.40 -9.00 0.80
C ARG A 44 -6.19 -9.42 -0.66
N THR A 45 -5.62 -8.53 -1.46
CA THR A 45 -5.20 -8.83 -2.84
C THR A 45 -3.69 -8.79 -2.94
N SER A 46 -3.09 -9.59 -3.81
CA SER A 46 -1.66 -9.53 -4.09
C SER A 46 -1.35 -9.44 -5.59
N LEU A 47 -0.23 -8.80 -5.89
CA LEU A 47 0.36 -8.69 -7.22
C LEU A 47 1.86 -9.00 -7.09
N ALA A 48 2.36 -9.87 -7.95
CA ALA A 48 3.79 -10.13 -8.07
C ALA A 48 4.35 -9.47 -9.33
N ILE A 49 5.52 -8.86 -9.21
CA ILE A 49 6.27 -8.28 -10.32
C ILE A 49 7.69 -8.84 -10.23
N GLU A 50 8.12 -9.58 -11.26
CA GLU A 50 9.44 -10.22 -11.27
C GLU A 50 10.57 -9.20 -11.15
N GLN A 51 10.46 -8.10 -11.90
CA GLN A 51 11.48 -7.07 -11.95
C GLN A 51 10.90 -5.70 -12.26
N LEU A 52 11.39 -4.66 -11.57
CA LEU A 52 11.13 -3.26 -11.89
C LEU A 52 12.46 -2.57 -12.23
N ALA A 53 12.58 -2.09 -13.47
CA ALA A 53 13.81 -1.48 -13.97
C ALA A 53 14.21 -0.21 -13.20
N PRO A 54 15.50 0.17 -13.21
CA PRO A 54 15.98 1.41 -12.59
C PRO A 54 15.22 2.63 -13.11
N ASN A 55 14.98 3.62 -12.25
CA ASN A 55 14.33 4.89 -12.59
C ASN A 55 12.96 4.76 -13.29
N THR A 56 12.22 3.67 -13.03
CA THR A 56 10.88 3.46 -13.58
C THR A 56 9.80 3.51 -12.50
N ALA A 57 8.54 3.65 -12.95
CA ALA A 57 7.38 3.54 -12.10
C ALA A 57 6.35 2.62 -12.76
N VAL A 58 5.65 1.84 -11.96
CA VAL A 58 4.54 0.99 -12.39
C VAL A 58 3.27 1.41 -11.66
N LEU A 59 2.17 1.52 -12.40
CA LEU A 59 0.86 1.81 -11.84
C LEU A 59 0.37 0.59 -11.06
N ILE A 60 -0.08 0.83 -9.83
CA ILE A 60 -0.86 -0.13 -9.06
C ILE A 60 -2.32 0.18 -9.36
N ASP A 61 -2.87 -0.50 -10.36
CA ASP A 61 -4.21 -0.27 -10.92
C ASP A 61 -5.33 -0.92 -10.10
N ARG A 62 -5.01 -1.85 -9.20
CA ARG A 62 -5.96 -2.52 -8.31
C ARG A 62 -6.37 -1.68 -7.10
N TYR A 63 -6.65 -0.42 -7.35
CA TYR A 63 -7.40 0.45 -6.47
C TYR A 63 -8.89 0.23 -6.75
N ASP A 64 -9.67 -0.24 -5.78
CA ASP A 64 -11.13 -0.28 -5.92
C ASP A 64 -11.70 1.08 -5.47
N PRO A 65 -12.20 1.92 -6.40
CA PRO A 65 -12.77 3.22 -6.08
C PRO A 65 -14.10 3.12 -5.32
N MET A 66 -14.70 1.93 -5.12
CA MET A 66 -15.86 1.80 -4.22
C MET A 66 -15.50 1.92 -2.73
N LEU A 67 -14.19 1.94 -2.39
CA LEU A 67 -13.69 2.15 -1.04
C LEU A 67 -13.52 3.65 -0.67
N ASP A 68 -13.81 4.58 -1.59
CA ASP A 68 -13.25 5.95 -1.59
C ASP A 68 -13.77 6.96 -0.53
N ALA A 69 -14.67 6.59 0.38
CA ALA A 69 -15.14 7.55 1.39
C ALA A 69 -14.61 7.30 2.80
N ASP A 70 -14.51 6.03 3.23
CA ASP A 70 -14.29 5.68 4.64
C ASP A 70 -13.13 4.70 4.89
N PHE A 71 -12.45 4.22 3.84
CA PHE A 71 -11.38 3.24 3.97
C PHE A 71 -9.99 3.84 3.77
N ILE A 72 -9.06 3.38 4.59
CA ILE A 72 -7.62 3.52 4.40
C ILE A 72 -7.11 2.25 3.70
N THR A 73 -6.54 2.40 2.52
CA THR A 73 -5.91 1.29 1.79
C THR A 73 -4.44 1.18 2.20
N SER A 74 -4.07 0.03 2.76
CA SER A 74 -2.68 -0.33 3.07
C SER A 74 -2.06 -1.08 1.90
N TYR A 75 -0.87 -0.68 1.48
CA TYR A 75 -0.01 -1.37 0.51
C TYR A 75 1.22 -1.89 1.23
N ASP A 76 1.39 -3.20 1.23
CA ASP A 76 2.58 -3.89 1.71
C ASP A 76 3.44 -4.30 0.52
N VAL A 77 4.62 -3.73 0.36
CA VAL A 77 5.55 -4.06 -0.73
C VAL A 77 6.76 -4.77 -0.15
N ALA A 78 7.02 -5.99 -0.61
CA ALA A 78 8.27 -6.71 -0.37
C ALA A 78 9.05 -6.82 -1.66
N PHE A 79 10.39 -6.73 -1.61
CA PHE A 79 11.25 -6.85 -2.78
C PHE A 79 12.68 -7.19 -2.37
N ILE A 80 13.49 -7.67 -3.32
CA ILE A 80 14.93 -7.82 -3.14
C ILE A 80 15.63 -6.54 -3.61
N ASP A 81 16.44 -5.97 -2.73
CA ASP A 81 17.22 -4.75 -2.99
C ASP A 81 18.61 -5.04 -3.59
N ARG A 82 19.37 -3.97 -3.83
CA ARG A 82 20.73 -3.99 -4.36
C ARG A 82 21.73 -4.86 -3.56
N LYS A 83 21.48 -5.10 -2.28
CA LYS A 83 22.34 -5.93 -1.42
C LYS A 83 21.89 -7.39 -1.39
N ALA A 84 21.00 -7.78 -2.31
CA ALA A 84 20.29 -9.06 -2.28
C ALA A 84 19.52 -9.27 -0.96
N GLN A 85 19.12 -8.17 -0.30
CA GLN A 85 18.36 -8.24 0.95
C GLN A 85 16.87 -8.08 0.66
N ARG A 86 16.07 -8.91 1.31
CA ARG A 86 14.61 -8.77 1.27
C ARG A 86 14.22 -7.55 2.11
N GLN A 87 13.71 -6.53 1.44
CA GLN A 87 13.13 -5.35 2.04
C GLN A 87 11.62 -5.51 2.12
N ARG A 88 11.02 -4.89 3.14
CA ARG A 88 9.56 -4.75 3.26
C ARG A 88 9.22 -3.32 3.64
N ARG A 89 8.28 -2.74 2.90
CA ARG A 89 7.78 -1.38 3.10
C ARG A 89 6.26 -1.40 3.13
N ARG A 90 5.69 -0.49 3.90
CA ARG A 90 4.24 -0.32 4.01
C ARG A 90 3.89 1.14 3.77
N CYS A 91 2.86 1.39 2.98
CA CYS A 91 2.23 2.70 2.90
C CYS A 91 0.71 2.57 3.05
N MET A 92 0.06 3.66 3.48
CA MET A 92 -1.37 3.71 3.71
C MET A 92 -1.93 4.98 3.07
N ILE A 93 -3.06 4.87 2.39
CA ILE A 93 -3.73 5.98 1.69
C ILE A 93 -5.18 6.01 2.14
N GLY A 94 -5.62 7.15 2.70
CA GLY A 94 -6.98 7.34 3.19
C GLY A 94 -7.80 8.34 2.36
N PRO A 95 -9.03 8.64 2.83
CA PRO A 95 -9.92 9.62 2.21
C PRO A 95 -9.26 11.01 2.20
N GLY A 96 -9.33 11.71 1.06
CA GLY A 96 -8.60 12.97 0.83
C GLY A 96 -7.27 12.81 0.12
N GLY A 97 -6.90 11.56 -0.18
CA GLY A 97 -5.68 11.23 -0.89
C GLY A 97 -4.44 11.54 -0.04
N PRO A 98 -3.27 11.27 -0.58
CA PRO A 98 -2.05 11.48 0.13
C PRO A 98 -1.56 12.91 -0.18
N SER A 99 -1.10 13.66 0.83
CA SER A 99 -0.75 15.08 0.79
C SER A 99 0.30 15.53 -0.25
N VAL A 100 0.89 14.64 -1.05
CA VAL A 100 1.84 14.96 -2.13
C VAL A 100 1.74 13.98 -3.32
N PRO A 101 2.04 14.38 -4.56
CA PRO A 101 1.80 13.56 -5.76
C PRO A 101 2.73 12.35 -5.94
N PHE A 102 3.68 12.10 -5.04
CA PHE A 102 4.63 10.99 -5.17
C PHE A 102 4.96 10.37 -3.82
N TYR A 103 4.54 9.14 -3.58
CA TYR A 103 4.95 8.40 -2.38
C TYR A 103 6.06 7.41 -2.69
N ARG A 104 7.16 7.66 -2.00
CA ARG A 104 8.44 7.01 -2.10
C ARG A 104 8.39 5.73 -1.27
N VAL A 105 8.27 4.58 -1.91
CA VAL A 105 8.60 3.30 -1.28
C VAL A 105 10.13 3.15 -1.36
N CYS A 106 10.86 3.91 -0.55
CA CYS A 106 12.30 3.70 -0.32
C CYS A 106 12.49 2.77 0.86
#